data_AF-A0A9E5LI65-F1
#
_entry.id   AF-A0A9E5LI65-F1
#
_cell.length_a   1.000
_cell.length_b   1.000
_cell.length_c   1.000
_cell.angle_alpha   90.00
_cell.angle_beta   90.00
_cell.angle_gamma   90.00
#
_symmetry.space_group_name_H-M   'P 1'
#
loop_
_entity.id
_entity.type
_entity.pdbx_description
1 polymer ?
#
loop_
_entity_poly.entity_id
_entity_poly.type
_entity_poly.pdbx_seq_one_letter_code
_entity_poly.pdbx_strand_id
1 'polypeptide(L)' 'VDGDMSDMDGIRAALKSADYDSVRGSYSYGSNNFPVQNFYLREVVVDGDGDWTTQVVDTVLTNHVDPHAADCKMK' A
#
# COMPACT_ATOMS: atom_id res chain seq x y z
N VAL A 1 1.51 14.97 -14.66
CA VAL A 1 2.44 15.14 -15.79
C VAL A 1 1.75 15.16 -17.16
N ASP A 2 0.41 15.12 -17.24
CA ASP A 2 -0.31 15.20 -18.52
C ASP A 2 0.19 14.24 -19.62
N GLY A 3 0.66 13.05 -19.21
CA GLY A 3 1.24 12.05 -20.10
C GLY A 3 2.69 12.30 -20.55
N ASP A 4 3.33 13.39 -20.10
CA ASP A 4 4.74 13.65 -20.35
C ASP A 4 5.62 12.69 -19.55
N MET A 5 6.16 11.69 -20.24
CA MET A 5 7.04 10.68 -19.67
C MET A 5 8.50 11.15 -19.56
N SER A 6 8.84 12.37 -19.97
CA SER A 6 10.17 12.94 -19.77
C SER A 6 10.30 13.69 -18.45
N ASP A 7 9.18 14.13 -17.87
CA ASP A 7 9.10 14.77 -16.55
C ASP A 7 9.20 13.75 -15.42
N MET A 8 10.43 13.26 -15.17
CA MET A 8 10.70 12.28 -14.12
C MET A 8 10.35 12.78 -12.72
N ASP A 9 10.49 14.08 -12.46
CA ASP A 9 10.21 14.64 -11.14
C ASP A 9 8.72 14.75 -10.89
N GLY A 10 7.95 15.19 -11.89
CA GLY A 10 6.49 15.17 -11.85
C GLY A 10 5.93 13.75 -11.73
N ILE A 11 6.53 12.76 -12.40
CA ILE A 11 6.13 11.35 -12.26
C ILE A 11 6.37 10.87 -10.83
N ARG A 12 7.55 11.15 -10.26
CA ARG A 12 7.85 10.79 -8.87
C ARG A 12 6.91 11.47 -7.88
N ALA A 13 6.60 12.75 -8.09
CA ALA A 13 5.67 13.49 -7.23
C ALA A 13 4.25 12.91 -7.32
N ALA A 14 3.76 12.62 -8.53
CA ALA A 14 2.45 12.00 -8.74
C ALA A 14 2.36 10.62 -8.08
N LEU A 15 3.38 9.77 -8.25
CA LEU A 15 3.42 8.47 -7.57
C LEU A 15 3.41 8.62 -6.05
N LYS A 16 4.24 9.51 -5.49
CA LYS A 16 4.32 9.75 -4.04
C LYS A 16 3.03 10.31 -3.46
N SER A 17 2.24 11.05 -4.24
CA SER A 17 0.95 11.59 -3.79
C SER A 17 -0.03 10.49 -3.37
N ALA A 18 0.09 9.30 -3.97
CA ALA A 18 -0.82 8.18 -3.78
C ALA A 18 -2.31 8.55 -3.91
N ASP A 19 -2.61 9.53 -4.77
CA ASP A 19 -3.97 10.04 -4.99
C ASP A 19 -4.79 9.09 -5.88
N TYR A 20 -5.19 7.97 -5.29
CA TYR A 20 -6.06 6.97 -5.92
C TYR A 20 -6.81 6.14 -4.86
N ASP A 21 -7.96 5.61 -5.25
CA ASP A 21 -8.78 4.73 -4.40
C ASP A 21 -8.13 3.35 -4.28
N SER A 22 -7.28 3.18 -3.26
CA SER A 22 -6.58 1.92 -3.01
C SER A 22 -7.54 0.82 -2.55
N VAL A 23 -7.46 -0.34 -3.21
CA VAL A 23 -8.18 -1.57 -2.79
C VAL A 23 -7.71 -2.12 -1.43
N ARG A 24 -6.63 -1.57 -0.85
CA ARG A 24 -6.13 -1.93 0.48
C ARG A 24 -6.75 -1.08 1.60
N GLY A 25 -7.57 -0.09 1.26
CA GLY A 25 -8.08 0.93 2.18
C GLY A 25 -7.14 2.13 2.29
N SER A 26 -7.06 2.75 3.47
CA SER A 26 -6.14 3.86 3.76
C SER A 26 -4.71 3.50 3.33
N TYR A 27 -4.14 4.31 2.44
CA TYR A 27 -2.85 4.05 1.83
C TYR A 27 -2.10 5.36 1.59
N SER A 28 -0.82 5.39 1.92
CA SER A 28 0.10 6.46 1.54
C SER A 28 1.53 5.90 1.44
N TYR A 29 2.50 6.73 1.05
CA TYR A 29 3.91 6.36 1.08
C TYR A 29 4.61 6.98 2.30
N GLY A 30 5.44 6.18 2.96
CA GLY A 30 6.35 6.64 4.00
C GLY A 30 7.53 7.42 3.42
N SER A 31 8.35 7.98 4.31
CA SER A 31 9.54 8.76 3.93
C SER A 31 10.52 7.98 3.04
N ASN A 32 10.53 6.66 3.12
CA ASN A 32 11.39 5.74 2.37
C ASN A 32 10.73 5.17 1.10
N ASN A 33 9.60 5.71 0.64
CA ASN A 33 8.77 5.20 -0.46
C ASN A 33 8.16 3.81 -0.23
N PHE A 34 8.19 3.25 1.00
CA PHE A 34 7.40 2.06 1.31
C PHE A 34 5.95 2.42 1.64
N PRO A 35 4.99 1.53 1.39
CA PRO A 35 3.60 1.75 1.78
C PRO A 35 3.43 1.95 3.28
N VAL A 36 2.65 2.95 3.65
CA VAL A 36 1.97 3.04 4.94
C VAL A 36 0.56 2.50 4.73
N GLN A 37 0.27 1.35 5.35
CA GLN A 37 -0.96 0.60 5.07
C GLN A 37 -1.41 -0.23 6.26
N ASN A 38 -2.66 -0.69 6.21
CA ASN A 38 -3.16 -1.67 7.16
C ASN A 38 -2.60 -3.08 6.86
N PHE A 39 -2.45 -3.87 7.91
CA PHE A 39 -2.19 -5.32 7.80
C PHE A 39 -3.35 -6.09 8.41
N TYR A 40 -3.74 -7.16 7.73
CA TYR A 40 -4.95 -7.92 8.02
C TYR A 40 -4.59 -9.36 8.42
N LEU A 41 -5.20 -9.85 9.49
CA LEU A 41 -5.25 -11.28 9.75
C LEU A 41 -6.19 -11.92 8.75
N ARG A 42 -5.74 -12.99 8.09
CA ARG A 42 -6.54 -13.73 7.12
C ARG A 42 -6.61 -15.21 7.47
N GLU A 43 -7.74 -15.80 7.13
CA GLU A 43 -8.01 -17.23 7.29
C GLU A 43 -8.35 -17.83 5.93
N VAL A 44 -7.86 -19.04 5.68
CA VAL A 44 -8.21 -19.82 4.49
C VAL A 44 -9.54 -20.53 4.74
N VAL A 45 -10.51 -20.26 3.88
CA VAL A 45 -11.89 -20.79 3.98
C VAL A 45 -12.33 -21.38 2.64
N VAL A 46 -13.39 -22.19 2.68
CA VAL A 46 -14.12 -22.61 1.48
C VAL A 46 -15.30 -21.66 1.30
N ASP A 47 -15.47 -21.08 0.12
CA ASP A 47 -16.58 -20.17 -0.17
C ASP A 47 -17.89 -20.91 -0.50
N GLY A 48 -18.92 -20.15 -0.87
CA GLY A 48 -20.25 -20.69 -1.18
C GLY A 48 -20.29 -21.61 -2.41
N ASP A 49 -19.28 -21.53 -3.27
CA ASP A 49 -19.16 -22.31 -4.51
C ASP A 49 -18.27 -23.55 -4.32
N GLY A 50 -17.65 -23.70 -3.15
CA GLY A 50 -16.78 -24.82 -2.81
C GLY A 50 -15.30 -24.57 -3.11
N ASP A 51 -14.94 -23.34 -3.51
CA ASP A 51 -13.57 -22.96 -3.84
C ASP A 51 -12.80 -22.45 -2.61
N TRP A 52 -11.50 -22.73 -2.56
CA TRP A 52 -10.64 -22.25 -1.48
C TRP A 52 -10.27 -20.78 -1.68
N THR A 53 -10.51 -19.95 -0.67
CA THR A 53 -10.22 -18.51 -0.69
C THR A 53 -9.68 -18.01 0.66
N THR A 54 -9.37 -16.72 0.76
CA THR A 54 -8.98 -16.07 2.03
C THR A 54 -10.01 -15.04 2.46
N GLN A 55 -10.44 -15.08 3.72
CA GLN A 55 -11.26 -14.04 4.34
C GLN A 55 -10.43 -13.14 5.26
N VAL A 56 -10.80 -11.86 5.35
CA VAL A 56 -10.24 -10.95 6.36
C VAL A 56 -10.95 -11.19 7.69
N VAL A 57 -10.18 -11.52 8.72
CA VAL A 57 -10.70 -11.77 10.08
C VAL A 57 -10.63 -10.50 10.94
N ASP A 58 -9.50 -9.79 10.87
CA ASP A 58 -9.29 -8.55 11.64
C ASP A 58 -8.22 -7.66 11.00
N THR A 59 -8.21 -6.38 11.38
CA THR A 59 -7.13 -5.43 11.07
C THR A 59 -6.14 -5.39 12.23
N VAL A 60 -5.04 -6.12 12.10
CA VAL A 60 -4.07 -6.29 13.20
C VAL A 60 -3.09 -5.13 13.33
N LEU A 61 -2.86 -4.37 12.25
CA LEU A 61 -2.08 -3.13 12.28
C LEU A 61 -2.78 -2.08 11.42
N THR A 62 -2.92 -0.86 11.95
CA THR A 62 -3.50 0.28 11.22
C THR A 62 -2.40 1.26 10.82
N ASN A 63 -2.39 1.72 9.56
CA ASN A 63 -1.40 2.66 9.02
C ASN A 63 0.05 2.29 9.42
N HIS A 64 0.40 1.01 9.30
CA HIS A 64 1.71 0.52 9.69
C HIS A 64 2.79 1.14 8.78
N VAL A 65 3.79 1.72 9.40
CA VAL A 65 4.97 2.28 8.74
C VAL A 65 6.07 1.22 8.74
N ASP A 66 6.83 1.15 7.65
CA ASP A 66 8.04 0.33 7.56
C ASP A 66 8.94 0.55 8.81
N PRO A 67 9.27 -0.51 9.57
CA PRO A 67 10.10 -0.42 10.78
C PRO A 67 11.49 0.18 10.55
N HIS A 68 12.02 0.12 9.33
CA HIS A 68 13.32 0.63 8.91
C HIS A 68 13.23 1.91 8.08
N ALA A 69 12.08 2.57 8.04
CA ALA A 69 11.90 3.83 7.30
C ALA A 69 12.94 4.90 7.68
N ALA A 70 13.33 4.95 8.97
CA ALA A 70 14.34 5.88 9.48
C ALA A 70 15.78 5.54 9.04
N ASP A 71 16.07 4.29 8.72
CA ASP A 71 17.39 3.84 8.26
C ASP A 71 17.62 4.18 6.78
N CYS A 72 16.55 4.40 6.03
CA CYS A 72 16.60 4.75 4.62
C CYS A 72 16.84 6.24 4.41
N LYS A 73 18.07 6.60 4.07
CA LYS A 73 18.49 7.99 3.85
C LYS A 73 17.96 8.64 2.57
N MET A 74 17.27 7.89 1.70
CA MET A 74 16.68 8.37 0.44
C MET A 74 17.58 9.36 -0.31
N LYS A 75 18.56 8.83 -1.05
CA LYS A 75 19.52 9.63 -1.82
C LYS A 75 18.93 10.19 -3.11
#